data_AF-A0A932YSR2-F1
#
_entry.id   AF-A0A932YSR2-F1
#
_cell.length_a   1.000
_cell.length_b   1.000
_cell.length_c   1.000
_cell.angle_alpha   90.00
_cell.angle_beta   90.00
_cell.angle_gamma   90.00
#
_symmetry.space_group_name_H-M   'P 1'
#
loop_
_entity.id
_entity.type
_entity.pdbx_description
1 polymer ?
#
loop_
_entity_poly.entity_id
_entity_poly.type
_entity_poly.pdbx_seq_one_letter_code
_entity_poly.pdbx_strand_id
1 'polypeptide(L)'
;MAEEMYTPQSGTPTPVPSSSGRRGGVGATIGIVIVVLVLVLGGLYFWGKKLVEQESLTPPPTEEAILGAVDPVQEALESQGTSDEITAIEADLSGTELGGLDTELQQIEAELGNL
;
A
#
# COMPACT_ATOMS: atom_id res chain seq x y z
N MET A 1 69.75 -35.85 -69.35
CA MET A 1 69.85 -35.90 -67.88
C MET A 1 69.33 -34.58 -67.33
N ALA A 2 68.13 -34.60 -66.77
CA ALA A 2 67.63 -33.69 -65.74
C ALA A 2 66.27 -34.27 -65.30
N GLU A 3 66.29 -35.06 -64.23
CA GLU A 3 65.09 -35.45 -63.49
C GLU A 3 64.79 -34.31 -62.52
N GLU A 4 63.64 -33.65 -62.66
CA GLU A 4 63.12 -32.76 -61.62
C GLU A 4 61.82 -33.34 -61.04
N MET A 5 62.06 -34.10 -59.97
CA MET A 5 61.30 -34.24 -58.74
C MET A 5 59.88 -33.65 -58.70
N TYR A 6 58.92 -34.56 -58.61
CA TYR A 6 57.59 -34.32 -58.07
C TYR A 6 57.70 -33.93 -56.58
N THR A 7 57.32 -32.71 -56.23
CA THR A 7 57.13 -32.31 -54.83
C THR A 7 55.65 -32.46 -54.44
N PRO A 8 55.35 -33.02 -53.25
CA PRO A 8 53.98 -33.21 -52.81
C PRO A 8 53.32 -31.87 -52.48
N GLN A 9 52.08 -31.67 -52.92
CA GLN A 9 51.25 -30.54 -52.49
C GLN A 9 50.89 -30.70 -51.00
N SER A 10 51.42 -29.81 -50.17
CA SER A 10 51.01 -29.63 -48.78
C SER A 10 49.58 -29.08 -48.74
N GLY A 11 48.65 -29.85 -48.18
CA GLY A 11 47.27 -29.43 -47.96
C GLY A 11 47.20 -28.17 -47.10
N THR A 12 46.38 -27.21 -47.52
CA THR A 12 46.05 -26.00 -46.78
C THR A 12 45.36 -26.36 -45.46
N PRO A 13 45.82 -25.88 -44.30
CA PRO A 13 45.10 -26.11 -43.05
C PRO A 13 43.75 -25.39 -43.11
N THR A 14 42.66 -26.13 -42.97
CA THR A 14 41.32 -25.56 -42.82
C THR A 14 41.28 -24.77 -41.51
N PRO A 15 40.83 -23.50 -41.51
CA PRO A 15 40.68 -22.75 -40.27
C PRO A 15 39.57 -23.40 -39.43
N VAL A 16 39.92 -23.91 -38.26
CA VAL A 16 38.95 -24.28 -37.23
C VAL A 16 38.28 -22.99 -36.73
N PRO A 17 36.93 -22.91 -36.69
CA PRO A 17 36.26 -21.76 -36.10
C PRO A 17 36.60 -21.73 -34.61
N SER A 18 37.33 -20.69 -34.20
CA SER A 18 37.59 -20.40 -32.80
C SER A 18 36.25 -20.13 -32.13
N SER A 19 35.79 -21.03 -31.28
CA SER A 19 34.63 -20.81 -30.42
C SER A 19 34.98 -19.66 -29.48
N SER A 20 34.55 -18.44 -29.82
CA SER A 20 34.63 -17.30 -28.94
C SER A 20 33.84 -17.64 -27.67
N GLY A 21 34.57 -17.82 -26.57
CA GLY A 21 34.00 -18.14 -25.28
C GLY A 21 32.92 -17.12 -24.93
N ARG A 22 31.74 -17.61 -24.58
CA ARG A 22 30.67 -16.81 -24.01
C ARG A 22 31.16 -16.25 -22.67
N ARG A 23 31.83 -15.10 -22.71
CA ARG A 23 32.05 -14.27 -21.52
C ARG A 23 30.68 -13.68 -21.18
N GLY A 24 29.94 -14.39 -20.32
CA GLY A 24 28.65 -13.94 -19.80
C GLY A 24 28.78 -12.50 -19.31
N GLY A 25 27.97 -11.62 -19.90
CA GLY A 25 28.12 -10.18 -19.83
C GLY A 25 27.89 -9.65 -18.42
N VAL A 26 28.98 -9.36 -17.71
CA VAL A 26 28.96 -8.60 -16.46
C VAL A 26 28.21 -7.26 -16.66
N GLY A 27 28.34 -6.65 -17.85
CA GLY A 27 27.61 -5.43 -18.20
C GLY A 27 26.09 -5.58 -18.27
N ALA A 28 25.58 -6.71 -18.77
CA ALA A 28 24.14 -6.98 -18.78
C ALA A 28 23.59 -7.18 -17.36
N THR A 29 24.40 -7.82 -16.50
CA THR A 29 24.09 -8.02 -15.08
C THR A 29 24.07 -6.69 -14.32
N ILE A 30 25.02 -5.79 -14.59
CA ILE A 30 25.03 -4.45 -13.99
C ILE A 30 23.85 -3.62 -14.50
N GLY A 31 23.52 -3.71 -15.79
CA GLY A 31 22.39 -3.00 -16.38
C GLY A 31 21.05 -3.37 -15.75
N ILE A 32 20.77 -4.65 -15.56
CA ILE A 32 19.51 -5.09 -14.94
C ILE A 32 19.40 -4.62 -13.48
N VAL A 33 20.51 -4.61 -12.72
CA VAL A 33 20.53 -4.13 -11.32
C VAL A 33 20.15 -2.64 -11.25
N ILE A 34 20.65 -1.81 -12.16
CA ILE A 34 20.31 -0.38 -12.21
C ILE A 34 18.82 -0.19 -12.53
N VAL A 35 18.28 -0.94 -13.50
CA VAL A 35 16.85 -0.85 -13.85
C VAL A 35 15.98 -1.23 -12.66
N VAL A 36 16.31 -2.31 -11.95
CA VAL A 36 15.56 -2.74 -10.76
C VAL A 36 15.62 -1.67 -9.66
N LEU A 37 16.78 -1.07 -9.40
CA LEU A 37 16.90 0.03 -8.43
C LEU A 37 16.01 1.22 -8.76
N VAL A 38 15.97 1.63 -10.04
CA VAL A 38 15.10 2.73 -10.48
C VAL A 38 13.62 2.37 -10.32
N LEU A 39 13.22 1.13 -10.62
CA LEU A 39 11.84 0.68 -10.43
C LEU A 39 11.44 0.64 -8.95
N VAL A 40 12.32 0.18 -8.07
CA VAL A 40 12.06 0.16 -6.62
C VAL A 40 11.93 1.59 -6.09
N LEU A 41 12.86 2.49 -6.45
CA LEU A 41 12.81 3.89 -6.04
C LEU A 41 11.58 4.60 -6.60
N GLY A 42 11.24 4.38 -7.88
CA GLY A 42 10.05 4.94 -8.51
C GLY A 42 8.75 4.43 -7.90
N GLY A 43 8.68 3.11 -7.63
CA GLY A 43 7.54 2.50 -6.95
C GLY A 43 7.36 3.01 -5.52
N LEU A 44 8.44 3.10 -4.75
CA LEU A 44 8.42 3.60 -3.38
C LEU A 44 8.10 5.10 -3.32
N TYR A 45 8.59 5.90 -4.27
CA TYR A 45 8.27 7.33 -4.38
C TYR A 45 6.79 7.55 -4.70
N PHE A 46 6.25 6.83 -5.68
CA PHE A 46 4.84 6.94 -6.06
C PHE A 46 3.90 6.45 -4.96
N TRP A 47 4.23 5.32 -4.33
CA TRP A 47 3.44 4.78 -3.21
C TRP A 47 3.53 5.70 -1.99
N GLY A 48 4.72 6.15 -1.60
CA GLY A 48 4.92 7.06 -0.48
C GLY A 48 4.18 8.39 -0.65
N LYS A 49 4.21 8.98 -1.85
CA LYS A 49 3.44 10.21 -2.14
C LYS A 49 1.94 9.99 -1.97
N LYS A 50 1.40 8.85 -2.42
CA LYS A 50 -0.03 8.53 -2.29
C LYS A 50 -0.47 8.43 -0.82
N LEU A 51 0.37 7.91 0.08
CA LEU A 51 0.03 7.85 1.51
C LEU A 51 -0.05 9.25 2.13
N VAL A 52 0.97 10.08 1.87
CA VAL A 52 1.04 11.44 2.43
C VAL A 52 -0.12 12.32 1.94
N GLU A 53 -0.48 12.18 0.67
CA GLU A 53 -1.58 12.96 0.09
C GLU A 53 -2.94 12.53 0.64
N GLN A 54 -3.09 11.27 1.06
CA GLN A 54 -4.34 10.76 1.67
C GLN A 54 -4.52 11.20 3.13
N GLU A 55 -3.44 11.40 3.90
CA GLU A 55 -3.50 11.91 5.28
C GLU A 55 -3.73 13.44 5.35
N SER A 56 -3.37 14.18 4.28
CA SER A 56 -3.44 15.65 4.27
C SER A 56 -4.79 16.27 3.89
N LEU A 57 -5.80 15.47 3.54
CA LEU A 57 -7.05 15.96 2.93
C LEU A 57 -8.24 16.12 3.88
N THR A 58 -8.10 15.79 5.16
CA THR A 58 -9.16 16.01 6.16
C THR A 58 -8.59 16.89 7.27
N PRO A 59 -8.83 18.22 7.22
CA PRO A 59 -8.56 19.03 8.40
C PRO A 59 -9.41 18.49 9.56
N PRO A 60 -8.87 18.49 10.80
CA PRO A 60 -9.66 18.11 11.96
C PRO A 60 -10.93 18.96 12.04
N PRO A 61 -12.06 18.40 12.48
CA PRO A 61 -13.29 19.17 12.63
C PRO A 61 -13.01 20.38 13.54
N THR A 62 -13.53 21.55 13.14
CA THR A 62 -13.40 22.75 13.97
C THR A 62 -14.22 22.58 15.25
N GLU A 63 -13.82 23.21 16.35
CA GLU A 63 -14.55 23.16 17.63
C GLU A 63 -16.03 23.54 17.46
N GLU A 64 -16.31 24.51 16.58
CA GLU A 64 -17.67 24.93 16.19
C GLU A 64 -18.47 23.83 15.49
N ALA A 65 -17.82 22.96 14.70
CA ALA A 65 -18.46 21.84 14.02
C ALA A 65 -18.77 20.68 14.97
N ILE A 66 -17.94 20.48 16.00
CA ILE A 66 -18.14 19.46 17.04
C ILE A 66 -19.32 19.86 17.94
N LEU A 67 -19.35 21.11 18.41
CA LEU A 67 -20.41 21.62 19.29
C LEU A 67 -21.77 21.77 18.60
N GLY A 68 -21.79 21.86 17.27
CA GLY A 68 -23.02 21.95 16.47
C GLY A 68 -23.50 20.63 15.88
N ALA A 69 -22.75 19.54 16.07
CA ALA A 69 -23.13 18.23 15.57
C ALA A 69 -24.29 17.67 16.40
N VAL A 70 -25.33 17.18 15.72
CA VAL A 70 -26.40 16.40 16.37
C VAL A 70 -25.86 14.99 16.60
N ASP A 71 -25.82 14.58 17.87
CA ASP A 71 -25.57 13.20 18.25
C ASP A 71 -26.90 12.43 18.31
N PRO A 72 -27.14 11.51 17.36
CA PRO A 72 -28.39 10.74 17.32
C PRO A 72 -28.52 9.76 18.49
N VAL A 73 -27.42 9.33 19.11
CA VAL A 73 -27.46 8.44 20.28
C VAL A 73 -27.85 9.27 21.50
N GLN A 74 -27.28 10.46 21.68
CA GLN A 74 -27.72 11.40 22.72
C GLN A 74 -29.21 11.75 22.57
N GLU A 75 -29.68 12.08 21.37
CA GLU A 75 -31.10 12.42 21.14
C GLU A 75 -32.03 11.25 21.49
N ALA A 76 -31.63 10.01 21.20
CA ALA A 76 -32.37 8.82 21.58
C ALA A 76 -32.43 8.62 23.11
N LEU A 77 -31.33 8.87 23.82
CA LEU A 77 -31.25 8.74 25.27
C LEU A 77 -32.02 9.86 26.01
N GLU A 78 -32.06 11.06 25.44
CA GLU A 78 -32.83 12.20 25.96
C GLU A 78 -34.35 12.05 25.78
N SER A 79 -34.80 11.09 24.95
CA SER A 79 -36.23 10.85 24.67
C SER A 79 -37.00 10.15 25.81
N GLN A 80 -36.32 9.80 26.92
CA GLN A 80 -36.94 9.12 28.06
C GLN A 80 -37.95 10.01 28.80
N GLY A 81 -38.96 9.37 29.38
CA GLY A 81 -40.02 10.03 30.13
C GLY A 81 -39.56 10.62 31.46
N THR A 82 -40.39 11.53 31.99
CA THR A 82 -40.21 12.16 33.31
C THR A 82 -41.28 11.73 34.32
N SER A 83 -42.03 10.68 34.00
CA SER A 83 -43.15 10.22 34.82
C SER A 83 -42.67 9.38 36.00
N ASP A 84 -43.31 9.55 37.15
CA ASP A 84 -43.07 8.73 38.34
C ASP A 84 -43.95 7.48 38.40
N GLU A 85 -44.75 7.21 37.36
CA GLU A 85 -45.63 6.05 37.34
C GLU A 85 -44.89 4.78 36.94
N ILE A 86 -45.13 3.69 37.67
CA ILE A 86 -44.42 2.41 37.46
C ILE A 86 -44.54 1.92 36.01
N THR A 87 -45.73 1.99 35.42
CA THR A 87 -45.93 1.56 34.02
C THR A 87 -45.18 2.43 33.02
N ALA A 88 -44.98 3.72 33.30
CA ALA A 88 -44.20 4.60 32.45
C ALA A 88 -42.69 4.30 32.56
N ILE A 89 -42.20 4.08 33.78
CA ILE A 89 -40.80 3.69 34.03
C ILE A 89 -40.46 2.35 33.34
N GLU A 90 -41.36 1.36 33.43
CA GLU A 90 -41.17 0.08 32.74
C GLU A 90 -41.12 0.24 31.21
N ALA A 91 -41.96 1.12 30.66
CA ALA A 91 -41.93 1.44 29.24
C ALA A 91 -40.61 2.11 28.83
N ASP A 92 -40.15 3.12 29.58
CA ASP A 92 -38.90 3.84 29.32
C ASP A 92 -37.69 2.89 29.39
N LEU A 93 -37.60 2.06 30.43
CA LEU A 93 -36.52 1.08 30.58
C LEU A 93 -36.50 0.05 29.44
N SER A 94 -37.68 -0.37 28.96
CA SER A 94 -37.79 -1.32 27.84
C SER A 94 -37.49 -0.69 26.49
N GLY A 95 -37.72 0.63 26.35
CA GLY A 95 -37.50 1.40 25.13
C GLY A 95 -36.16 2.12 25.09
N THR A 96 -35.34 2.03 26.14
CA THR A 96 -34.01 2.64 26.18
C THR A 96 -33.08 1.91 25.21
N GLU A 97 -32.72 2.56 24.10
CA GLU A 97 -31.87 2.00 23.07
C GLU A 97 -30.38 2.21 23.38
N LEU A 98 -29.70 1.15 23.84
CA LEU A 98 -28.26 1.17 24.17
C LEU A 98 -27.37 0.58 23.06
N GLY A 99 -27.96 -0.02 22.02
CA GLY A 99 -27.21 -0.74 20.99
C GLY A 99 -26.25 0.13 20.16
N GLY A 100 -26.51 1.44 20.10
CA GLY A 100 -25.64 2.40 19.41
C GLY A 100 -24.37 2.77 20.17
N LEU A 101 -24.36 2.61 21.50
CA LEU A 101 -23.29 3.11 22.37
C LEU A 101 -21.94 2.41 22.12
N ASP A 102 -21.95 1.11 21.85
CA ASP A 102 -20.72 0.37 21.56
C ASP A 102 -20.02 0.92 20.31
N THR A 103 -20.80 1.38 19.32
CA THR A 103 -20.27 1.96 18.09
C THR A 103 -19.76 3.38 18.33
N GLU A 104 -20.49 4.18 19.10
CA GLU A 104 -20.10 5.55 19.46
C GLU A 104 -18.81 5.57 20.30
N LEU A 105 -18.71 4.70 21.31
CA LEU A 105 -17.51 4.59 22.14
C LEU A 105 -16.27 4.20 21.32
N GLN A 106 -16.43 3.32 20.33
CA GLN A 106 -15.34 2.99 19.40
C GLN A 106 -14.93 4.17 18.52
N GLN A 107 -15.88 5.01 18.10
CA GLN A 107 -15.58 6.21 17.32
C GLN A 107 -14.84 7.25 18.17
N ILE A 108 -15.27 7.48 19.41
CA ILE A 108 -14.60 8.37 20.36
C ILE A 108 -13.17 7.89 20.64
N GLU A 109 -12.96 6.58 20.85
CA GLU A 109 -11.62 6.02 21.06
C GLU A 109 -10.72 6.24 19.83
N ALA A 110 -11.25 6.05 18.62
CA ALA A 110 -10.52 6.28 17.38
C ALA A 110 -10.15 7.76 17.18
N GLU A 111 -11.03 8.69 17.58
CA GLU A 111 -10.76 10.13 17.55
C GLU A 111 -9.70 10.54 18.57
N LEU A 112 -9.83 10.06 19.82
CA LEU A 112 -8.86 10.34 20.90
C LEU A 112 -7.49 9.70 20.64
N GLY A 113 -7.44 8.54 19.99
CA GLY A 113 -6.18 7.90 19.62
C GLY A 113 -5.40 8.62 18.51
N ASN A 114 -6.05 9.52 17.77
CA ASN A 114 -5.45 10.31 16.70
C ASN A 114 -5.10 11.75 17.12
N LEU A 115 -5.31 12.11 18.39
CA LEU A 115 -4.94 13.39 19.01
C LEU A 115 -3.54 13.31 19.67
#